data_AF-A0A848S0Q2-F1
#
_entry.id   AF-A0A848S0Q2-F1
#
_cell.length_a   1.000
_cell.length_b   1.000
_cell.length_c   1.000
_cell.angle_alpha   90.00
_cell.angle_beta   90.00
_cell.angle_gamma   90.00
#
_symmetry.space_group_name_H-M   'P 1'
#
loop_
_entity.id
_entity.type
_entity.pdbx_description
1 polymer ?
#
loop_
_entity_poly.entity_id
_entity_poly.type
_entity_poly.pdbx_seq_one_letter_code
_entity_poly.pdbx_strand_id
1 'polypeptide(L)'
;MEKLPDFKNDNKYKRARKRIEEIKGFYQHLLAFCLFTPFTIFINYKTYWDYKWFWYSVIGWGIGVVIHGFIIFVHKGAFGRKWEERKIEEIMRKEENKWD
;
A
#
# COMPACT_ATOMS: atom_id res chain seq x y z
N MET A 1 37.34 -13.40 18.87
CA MET A 1 36.53 -12.30 18.30
C MET A 1 35.10 -12.79 18.19
N GLU A 2 34.29 -12.47 19.20
CA GLU A 2 32.88 -12.80 19.22
C GLU A 2 32.20 -11.96 18.13
N LYS A 3 31.75 -12.63 17.07
CA LYS A 3 31.07 -11.94 15.96
C LYS A 3 29.74 -11.45 16.49
N LEU A 4 29.64 -10.14 16.72
CA LEU A 4 28.38 -9.47 17.05
C LEU A 4 27.28 -9.98 16.10
N PRO A 5 26.10 -10.38 16.61
CA PRO A 5 25.03 -10.87 15.76
C PRO A 5 24.69 -9.78 14.73
N ASP A 6 24.52 -10.18 13.47
CA ASP A 6 24.27 -9.28 12.35
C ASP A 6 22.83 -8.72 12.37
N PHE A 7 22.47 -8.05 13.47
CA PHE A 7 21.16 -7.44 13.70
C PHE A 7 20.79 -6.43 12.61
N LYS A 8 21.80 -5.77 12.01
CA LYS A 8 21.59 -4.75 10.98
C LYS A 8 21.10 -5.36 9.67
N ASN A 9 21.55 -6.55 9.33
CA ASN A 9 21.15 -7.27 8.13
C ASN A 9 19.82 -7.99 8.34
N ASP A 10 19.61 -8.57 9.53
CA ASP A 10 18.36 -9.22 9.89
C ASP A 10 17.17 -8.24 9.92
N ASN A 11 17.39 -7.00 10.40
CA ASN A 11 16.35 -5.98 10.42
C ASN A 11 16.03 -5.42 9.02
N LYS A 12 17.05 -5.24 8.15
CA LYS A 12 16.85 -4.86 6.74
C LYS A 12 16.10 -5.96 5.97
N TYR A 13 16.46 -7.21 6.19
CA TYR A 13 15.86 -8.37 5.53
C TYR A 13 14.40 -8.56 5.95
N LYS A 14 14.10 -8.47 7.26
CA LYS A 14 12.72 -8.50 7.78
C LYS A 14 11.86 -7.39 7.20
N ARG A 15 12.39 -6.17 7.11
CA ARG A 15 11.69 -5.03 6.48
C ARG A 15 11.42 -5.26 5.00
N ALA A 16 12.40 -5.76 4.25
CA ALA A 16 12.24 -6.08 2.83
C ALA A 16 11.18 -7.17 2.62
N ARG A 17 11.18 -8.24 3.43
CA ARG A 17 10.18 -9.31 3.39
C ARG A 17 8.76 -8.80 3.65
N LYS A 18 8.57 -8.02 4.72
CA LYS A 18 7.26 -7.45 5.06
C LYS A 18 6.69 -6.62 3.92
N ARG A 19 7.56 -5.88 3.22
CA ARG A 19 7.18 -5.06 2.07
C ARG A 19 6.74 -5.89 0.87
N ILE A 20 7.42 -7.00 0.59
CA ILE A 20 7.05 -7.94 -0.47
C ILE A 20 5.68 -8.57 -0.15
N GLU A 21 5.44 -8.91 1.12
CA GLU A 21 4.18 -9.50 1.57
C GLU A 21 3.01 -8.52 1.43
N GLU A 22 3.21 -7.25 1.80
CA GLU A 22 2.21 -6.19 1.60
C GLU A 22 1.92 -5.94 0.11
N ILE A 23 2.95 -5.91 -0.73
CA ILE A 23 2.80 -5.79 -2.19
C ILE A 23 2.02 -6.99 -2.75
N LYS A 24 2.33 -8.21 -2.32
CA LYS A 24 1.59 -9.41 -2.73
C LYS A 24 0.12 -9.33 -2.33
N GLY A 25 -0.18 -8.89 -1.11
CA GLY A 25 -1.56 -8.66 -0.66
C GLY A 25 -2.31 -7.66 -1.55
N PHE A 26 -1.67 -6.55 -1.92
CA PHE A 26 -2.25 -5.60 -2.88
C PHE A 26 -2.51 -6.22 -4.25
N TYR A 27 -1.55 -6.98 -4.79
CA TYR A 27 -1.75 -7.67 -6.07
C TYR A 27 -2.90 -8.67 -6.02
N GLN A 28 -3.13 -9.35 -4.90
CA GLN A 28 -4.31 -10.23 -4.75
C GLN A 28 -5.61 -9.43 -4.82
N HIS A 29 -5.72 -8.30 -4.12
CA HIS A 29 -6.90 -7.43 -4.20
C HIS A 29 -7.09 -6.83 -5.60
N LEU A 30 -6.01 -6.43 -6.28
CA LEU A 30 -6.05 -5.90 -7.63
C LEU A 30 -6.49 -6.98 -8.65
N LEU A 31 -5.95 -8.20 -8.52
CA LEU A 31 -6.38 -9.35 -9.34
C LEU A 31 -7.85 -9.67 -9.12
N ALA A 32 -8.29 -9.72 -7.86
CA ALA A 32 -9.69 -9.94 -7.53
C ALA A 32 -10.57 -8.85 -8.16
N PHE A 33 -10.20 -7.58 -8.07
CA PHE A 33 -10.91 -6.49 -8.74
C PHE A 33 -10.96 -6.64 -10.26
N CYS A 34 -9.84 -7.01 -10.88
CA CYS A 34 -9.74 -7.17 -12.33
C CYS A 34 -10.56 -8.36 -12.86
N LEU A 35 -10.74 -9.43 -12.07
CA LEU A 35 -11.58 -10.57 -12.41
C LEU A 35 -13.05 -10.34 -12.06
N PHE A 36 -13.33 -9.69 -10.93
CA PHE A 36 -14.68 -9.45 -10.44
C PHE A 36 -15.40 -8.38 -11.27
N THR A 37 -14.69 -7.33 -11.69
CA THR A 37 -15.24 -6.25 -12.53
C THR A 37 -15.91 -6.75 -13.82
N PRO A 38 -15.23 -7.50 -14.71
CA PRO A 38 -15.85 -8.01 -15.94
C PRO A 38 -16.96 -9.02 -15.63
N PHE A 39 -16.85 -9.80 -14.54
CA PHE A 39 -17.90 -10.71 -14.10
C PHE A 39 -19.19 -9.95 -13.71
N THR A 40 -19.08 -8.88 -12.93
CA THR A 40 -20.23 -8.02 -12.59
C THR A 40 -20.81 -7.31 -13.81
N ILE A 41 -19.96 -6.81 -14.71
CA ILE A 41 -20.39 -6.18 -15.97
C ILE A 41 -21.18 -7.19 -16.83
N PHE A 42 -20.68 -8.42 -16.95
CA PHE A 42 -21.34 -9.48 -17.71
C PHE A 42 -22.73 -9.83 -17.15
N ILE A 43 -22.86 -9.95 -15.81
CA ILE A 43 -24.15 -10.18 -15.16
C ILE A 43 -25.11 -9.02 -15.40
N ASN A 44 -24.65 -7.77 -15.26
CA ASN A 44 -25.52 -6.61 -15.50
C ASN A 44 -26.04 -6.60 -16.94
N TYR A 45 -25.17 -6.89 -17.91
CA TYR A 45 -25.53 -6.94 -19.33
C TYR A 45 -26.57 -8.03 -19.64
N LYS A 46 -26.55 -9.15 -18.90
CA LYS A 46 -27.50 -10.26 -19.10
C LYS A 46 -28.86 -10.02 -18.44
N THR A 47 -28.92 -9.25 -17.35
CA THR A 47 -30.14 -9.16 -16.52
C THR A 47 -30.96 -7.89 -16.77
N TYR A 48 -30.33 -6.71 -16.86
CA TYR A 48 -31.06 -5.43 -16.97
C TYR A 48 -30.29 -4.43 -17.86
N TRP A 49 -30.84 -4.14 -19.04
CA TRP A 49 -30.21 -3.22 -20.00
C TRP A 49 -30.45 -1.73 -19.68
N ASP A 50 -31.56 -1.40 -19.00
CA ASP A 50 -31.90 -0.02 -18.64
C ASP A 50 -31.17 0.50 -17.38
N TYR A 51 -30.78 -0.39 -16.45
CA TYR A 51 -30.14 0.01 -15.20
C TYR A 51 -28.77 -0.63 -14.98
N LYS A 52 -27.74 0.17 -15.25
CA LYS A 52 -26.31 -0.18 -15.16
C LYS A 52 -25.79 -0.08 -13.72
N TRP A 53 -26.31 -0.92 -12.82
CA TRP A 53 -25.91 -0.90 -11.40
C TRP A 53 -24.43 -1.27 -11.16
N PHE A 54 -23.76 -1.87 -12.15
CA PHE A 54 -22.34 -2.26 -12.04
C PHE A 54 -21.42 -1.08 -11.69
N TRP A 55 -21.79 0.16 -12.08
CA TRP A 55 -21.01 1.35 -11.76
C TRP A 55 -20.82 1.55 -10.25
N TYR A 56 -21.86 1.30 -9.44
CA TYR A 56 -21.75 1.44 -7.98
C TYR A 56 -20.75 0.43 -7.39
N SER A 57 -20.77 -0.81 -7.88
CA SER A 57 -19.83 -1.84 -7.45
C SER A 57 -18.40 -1.54 -7.91
N VAL A 58 -18.21 -1.15 -9.18
CA VAL A 58 -16.90 -0.86 -9.76
C VAL A 58 -16.28 0.39 -9.14
N ILE A 59 -17.06 1.45 -8.91
CA ILE A 59 -16.57 2.68 -8.28
C ILE A 59 -16.22 2.42 -6.81
N GLY A 60 -17.11 1.76 -6.05
CA GLY A 60 -16.87 1.47 -4.64
C GLY A 60 -15.63 0.61 -4.42
N TRP A 61 -15.50 -0.49 -5.17
CA TRP A 61 -14.31 -1.35 -5.11
C TRP A 61 -13.06 -0.67 -5.68
N GLY A 62 -13.22 0.09 -6.78
CA GLY A 62 -12.12 0.80 -7.43
C GLY A 62 -11.45 1.80 -6.50
N ILE A 63 -12.25 2.57 -5.73
CA ILE A 63 -11.73 3.51 -4.72
C ILE A 63 -10.92 2.75 -3.66
N GLY A 64 -11.43 1.61 -3.16
CA GLY A 64 -10.72 0.80 -2.16
C GLY A 64 -9.36 0.30 -2.64
N VAL A 65 -9.29 -0.19 -3.89
CA VAL A 65 -8.03 -0.64 -4.50
C VAL A 65 -7.07 0.53 -4.72
N VAL A 66 -7.55 1.67 -5.21
CA VAL A 66 -6.72 2.88 -5.42
C VAL A 66 -6.14 3.38 -4.10
N ILE A 67 -6.93 3.45 -3.04
CA ILE A 67 -6.45 3.86 -1.71
C ILE A 67 -5.42 2.86 -1.17
N HIS A 68 -5.68 1.55 -1.28
CA HIS A 68 -4.75 0.53 -0.81
C HIS A 68 -3.41 0.59 -1.57
N GLY A 69 -3.47 0.80 -2.89
CA GLY A 69 -2.29 1.03 -3.73
C GLY A 69 -1.53 2.29 -3.31
N PHE A 70 -2.23 3.40 -3.10
CA PHE A 70 -1.61 4.64 -2.63
C PHE A 70 -0.89 4.45 -1.29
N ILE A 71 -1.49 3.74 -0.33
CA ILE A 71 -0.84 3.45 0.96
C ILE A 71 0.43 2.63 0.78
N ILE A 72 0.41 1.58 -0.04
CA ILE A 72 1.58 0.70 -0.21
C ILE A 72 2.70 1.37 -1.01
N PHE A 73 2.36 2.07 -2.09
CA PHE A 73 3.33 2.69 -2.99
C PHE A 73 3.80 4.08 -2.54
N VAL A 74 2.98 4.85 -1.84
CA VAL A 74 3.33 6.20 -1.37
C VAL A 74 3.75 6.14 0.09
N HIS A 75 2.87 5.70 0.99
CA HIS A 75 3.12 5.77 2.43
C HIS A 75 4.19 4.76 2.89
N LYS A 76 4.15 3.52 2.41
CA LYS A 76 5.17 2.48 2.71
C LYS A 76 6.25 2.35 1.63
N GLY A 77 6.12 3.15 0.57
CA GLY A 77 7.00 3.18 -0.60
C GLY A 77 8.29 3.97 -0.41
N ALA A 78 9.02 4.19 -1.50
CA ALA A 78 10.27 4.97 -1.48
C ALA A 78 10.01 6.44 -1.09
N PHE A 79 8.83 6.95 -1.45
CA PHE A 79 8.41 8.31 -1.14
C PHE A 79 8.11 8.51 0.35
N GLY A 80 7.38 7.58 0.97
CA GLY A 80 7.09 7.59 2.40
C GLY A 80 8.34 7.49 3.26
N ARG A 81 9.34 6.72 2.82
CA ARG A 81 10.64 6.62 3.51
C ARG A 81 11.38 7.96 3.55
N LYS A 82 11.44 8.68 2.43
CA LYS A 82 11.99 10.04 2.36
C LYS A 82 11.19 11.02 3.20
N TRP A 83 9.88 10.84 3.31
CA TRP A 83 9.04 11.67 4.18
C TRP A 83 9.30 11.39 5.66
N GLU A 84 9.36 10.11 6.07
CA GLU A 84 9.72 9.71 7.44
C GLU A 84 11.09 10.24 7.85
N GLU A 85 12.12 10.03 7.02
CA GLU A 85 13.48 10.52 7.29
C GLU A 85 13.50 12.03 7.51
N ARG A 86 12.85 12.80 6.63
CA ARG A 86 12.73 14.27 6.80
C ARG A 86 12.03 14.66 8.09
N LYS A 87 11.00 13.91 8.49
CA LYS A 87 10.25 14.24 9.72
C LYS A 87 11.06 13.95 10.98
N ILE A 88 11.83 12.85 10.97
CA ILE A 88 12.74 12.52 12.07
C ILE A 88 13.83 13.59 12.19
N GLU A 89 14.42 14.00 11.08
CA GLU A 89 15.42 15.08 11.04
C GLU A 89 14.84 16.41 11.55
N GLU A 90 13.60 16.72 11.20
CA GLU A 90 12.90 17.93 11.66
C GLU A 90 12.62 17.92 13.18
N ILE A 91 12.31 16.74 13.75
CA ILE A 91 12.12 16.57 15.20
C ILE A 91 13.45 16.67 15.92
N MET A 92 14.51 16.00 15.45
CA MET A 92 15.85 16.07 16.04
C MET A 92 16.38 17.50 16.09
N ARG A 93 16.23 18.25 14.98
CA ARG A 93 16.63 19.68 14.92
C ARG A 93 15.80 20.55 15.87
N LYS A 94 14.52 20.22 16.08
CA LYS A 94 13.67 20.93 17.03
C LYS A 94 14.02 20.62 18.48
N GLU A 95 14.48 19.42 18.78
CA GLU A 95 14.98 19.07 20.11
C GLU A 95 16.32 19.75 20.37
N GLU A 96 17.26 19.70 19.42
CA GLU A 96 18.58 20.36 19.52
C GLU A 96 18.44 21.87 19.80
N ASN A 97 17.60 22.58 19.04
CA ASN A 97 17.31 24.01 19.26
C ASN A 97 16.51 24.33 20.55
N LYS A 98 16.04 23.32 21.29
CA LYS A 98 15.29 23.51 22.55
C LYS A 98 16.17 23.40 23.79
N TRP A 99 17.41 22.92 23.61
CA TRP A 99 18.42 22.76 24.65
C TRP A 99 19.56 23.78 24.55
N ASP A 100 19.55 24.64 23.52
CA ASP A 100 20.31 25.90 23.40
C ASP A 100 19.46 27.11 23.86
#